data_AF-A0A6P0DL13-F1
#
_entry.id   AF-A0A6P0DL13-F1
#
_cell.length_a   1.000
_cell.length_b   1.000
_cell.length_c   1.000
_cell.angle_alpha   90.00
_cell.angle_beta   90.00
_cell.angle_gamma   90.00
#
_symmetry.space_group_name_H-M   'P 1'
#
loop_
_entity.id
_entity.type
_entity.pdbx_description
1 polymer ?
#
loop_
_entity_poly.entity_id
_entity_poly.type
_entity_poly.pdbx_seq_one_letter_code
_entity_poly.pdbx_strand_id
1 'polypeptide(L)'
;MPKFESLTRLYDSLRESSHDFRITTDPFPPLDPEKLAKSMEIERKAAENGKANIPAGNARELDEVERAIVERVESQRDDAFQILEEQLNTYATRLRNLDFDGHFSQIEMTNHSSVEDFQADVTKGRDELFIRRKDLKATDEELEDFRKRNGLEKRVARVRGSLETWLKVLFVALLLIVETVVNGIYLAKGNDSGLVGGIGYAFGFAFVNVIGTFLLALFGIRQLNRRSFTLKIIGFISLLLWIALAIALNLAMAHYREISATAVDNIGPLVRQRLVSDPLGLADIDSFVLFAGGVLFSIAALLDGLFMTDPYPGYAGTYQRYVDARDDYAAEREHRVEGLKDIRDDHNEKIEGIIQGLSKRRKECAAIIDARTRMTKLFGEHQTQLESVGRKLLAIYREENRAARTEEEPKHFKAQYKMERRKVIIDTSDDWSDKDLSERIQTAQAELSAQMKRISKAFEDAVSAYHELDHIYSETINGSPA
;
A
#
# COMPACT_ATOMS: atom_id res chain seq x y z
N MET A 1 -11.02 -3.11 2.63
CA MET A 1 -11.15 -3.59 4.02
C MET A 1 -9.75 -3.82 4.56
N PRO A 2 -9.45 -3.45 5.81
CA PRO A 2 -8.16 -3.79 6.42
C PRO A 2 -7.99 -5.32 6.42
N LYS A 3 -6.88 -5.81 5.88
CA LYS A 3 -6.56 -7.25 5.91
C LYS A 3 -6.14 -7.64 7.33
N PHE A 4 -6.52 -8.85 7.75
CA PHE A 4 -6.33 -9.33 9.12
C PHE A 4 -6.88 -8.35 10.17
N GLU A 5 -8.19 -8.09 10.14
CA GLU A 5 -8.80 -7.10 11.03
C GLU A 5 -8.63 -7.46 12.51
N SER A 6 -8.76 -8.74 12.86
CA SER A 6 -8.49 -9.26 14.20
C SER A 6 -7.05 -9.00 14.65
N LEU A 7 -6.08 -9.30 13.77
CA LEU A 7 -4.65 -9.06 14.01
C LEU A 7 -4.33 -7.58 14.18
N THR A 8 -4.96 -6.73 13.37
CA THR A 8 -4.75 -5.28 13.42
C THR A 8 -5.27 -4.71 14.74
N ARG A 9 -6.47 -5.12 15.17
CA ARG A 9 -7.01 -4.71 16.48
C ARG A 9 -6.13 -5.15 17.65
N LEU A 10 -5.59 -6.37 17.61
CA LEU A 10 -4.68 -6.89 18.63
C LEU A 10 -3.34 -6.15 18.64
N TYR A 11 -2.80 -5.84 17.47
CA TYR A 11 -1.57 -5.04 17.34
C TYR A 11 -1.76 -3.64 17.93
N ASP A 12 -2.88 -2.98 17.61
CA ASP A 12 -3.18 -1.64 18.09
C ASP A 12 -3.43 -1.62 19.61
N SER A 13 -4.15 -2.61 20.16
CA SER A 13 -4.42 -2.69 21.61
C SER A 13 -3.13 -2.85 22.43
N LEU A 14 -2.14 -3.56 21.90
CA LEU A 14 -0.82 -3.72 22.54
C LEU A 14 0.03 -2.45 22.46
N ARG A 15 -0.25 -1.56 21.48
CA ARG A 15 0.50 -0.34 21.20
C ARG A 15 -0.05 0.89 21.89
N GLU A 16 -1.37 0.98 22.12
CA GLU A 16 -1.98 2.04 22.92
C GLU A 16 -1.36 2.07 24.33
N SER A 17 -0.62 3.14 24.60
CA SER A 17 0.30 3.24 25.72
C SER A 17 -0.41 3.19 27.08
N SER A 18 0.01 2.23 27.91
CA SER A 18 -0.05 2.36 29.37
C SER A 18 0.92 3.51 29.77
N HIS A 19 0.43 4.43 30.59
CA HIS A 19 1.12 5.68 30.92
C HIS A 19 2.49 5.43 31.55
N ASP A 20 3.49 6.23 31.17
CA ASP A 20 4.85 6.20 31.71
C ASP A 20 4.81 6.17 33.25
N PHE A 21 5.19 5.04 33.83
CA PHE A 21 5.15 4.85 35.28
C PHE A 21 6.17 5.79 35.93
N ARG A 22 5.68 6.87 36.54
CA ARG A 22 6.49 7.78 37.36
C ARG A 22 6.36 7.38 38.83
N ILE A 23 7.49 7.06 39.44
CA ILE A 23 7.60 6.83 40.88
C ILE A 23 7.26 8.14 41.58
N THR A 24 6.29 8.11 42.50
CA THR A 24 5.95 9.27 43.32
C THR A 24 7.09 9.57 44.30
N THR A 25 7.51 10.83 44.37
CA THR A 25 8.49 11.32 45.35
C THR A 25 7.85 11.35 46.74
N ASP A 26 8.38 10.51 47.64
CA ASP A 26 8.09 10.36 49.07
C ASP A 26 6.60 10.37 49.48
N PRO A 27 5.93 9.20 49.49
CA PRO A 27 4.50 9.10 49.77
C PRO A 27 4.14 9.31 51.26
N PHE A 28 5.11 9.25 52.17
CA PHE A 28 4.89 9.34 53.61
C PHE A 28 5.85 10.35 54.26
N PRO A 29 5.47 11.64 54.37
CA PRO A 29 6.37 12.67 54.87
C PRO A 29 6.76 12.39 56.34
N PRO A 30 8.03 12.59 56.71
CA PRO A 30 8.48 12.35 58.09
C PRO A 30 7.85 13.35 59.05
N LEU A 31 7.41 12.87 60.22
CA LEU A 31 6.96 13.74 61.32
C LEU A 31 8.14 14.27 62.12
N ASP A 32 8.21 15.60 62.25
CA ASP A 32 9.20 16.27 63.09
C ASP A 32 8.70 16.33 64.55
N PRO A 33 9.34 15.60 65.47
CA PRO A 33 8.93 15.54 66.88
C PRO A 33 9.08 16.89 67.60
N GLU A 34 10.03 17.75 67.22
CA GLU A 34 10.27 19.02 67.91
C GLU A 34 9.23 20.06 67.53
N LYS A 35 8.88 20.12 66.25
CA LYS A 35 7.76 20.95 65.78
C LYS A 35 6.44 20.50 66.40
N LEU A 36 6.22 19.18 66.46
CA LEU A 36 4.99 18.64 67.02
C LEU A 36 4.90 18.93 68.53
N ALA A 37 6.00 18.75 69.29
CA ALA A 37 6.07 19.08 70.71
C ALA A 37 5.72 20.54 71.00
N LYS A 38 6.24 21.47 70.19
CA LYS A 38 5.91 22.90 70.29
C LYS A 38 4.45 23.17 69.95
N SER A 39 3.93 22.63 68.85
CA SER A 39 2.54 22.86 68.43
C SER A 39 1.50 22.32 69.41
N MET A 40 1.82 21.25 70.12
CA MET A 40 0.94 20.64 71.12
C MET A 40 1.14 21.25 72.52
N GLU A 41 2.12 22.14 72.66
CA GLU A 41 2.55 22.77 73.92
C GLU A 41 2.90 21.74 75.01
N ILE A 42 3.57 20.64 74.61
CA ILE A 42 3.81 19.48 75.48
C ILE A 42 4.58 19.88 76.73
N GLU A 43 5.67 20.64 76.58
CA GLU A 43 6.54 21.06 77.70
C GLU A 43 5.78 21.92 78.71
N ARG A 44 4.99 22.90 78.24
CA ARG A 44 4.18 23.77 79.09
C ARG A 44 3.15 22.95 79.88
N LYS A 45 2.39 22.09 79.19
CA LYS A 45 1.37 21.24 79.81
C LYS A 45 1.99 20.21 80.77
N ALA A 46 3.16 19.68 80.44
CA ALA A 46 3.90 18.76 81.30
C ALA A 46 4.33 19.42 82.62
N ALA A 47 4.85 20.65 82.57
CA ALA A 47 5.25 21.38 83.77
C ALA A 47 4.05 21.77 84.65
N GLU A 48 2.93 22.15 84.04
CA GLU A 48 1.67 22.43 84.76
C GLU A 48 1.12 21.18 85.45
N ASN A 49 1.04 20.06 84.72
CA ASN A 49 0.59 18.78 85.26
C ASN A 49 1.54 18.24 86.33
N GLY A 50 2.85 18.45 86.19
CA GLY A 50 3.84 18.06 87.19
C GLY A 50 3.66 18.81 88.51
N LYS A 51 3.47 20.12 88.50
CA LYS A 51 3.17 20.91 89.71
C LYS A 51 1.88 20.46 90.40
N ALA A 52 0.91 19.97 89.62
CA ALA A 52 -0.35 19.43 90.13
C ALA A 52 -0.28 17.95 90.54
N ASN A 53 0.89 17.29 90.41
CA ASN A 53 1.07 15.85 90.60
C ASN A 53 0.07 15.00 89.78
N ILE A 54 -0.19 15.41 88.54
CA ILE A 54 -1.02 14.69 87.56
C ILE A 54 -0.08 14.02 86.54
N PRO A 55 -0.22 12.72 86.26
CA PRO A 55 -1.10 11.75 86.91
C PRO A 55 -0.64 11.42 88.34
N ALA A 56 -1.57 10.96 89.19
CA ALA A 56 -1.25 10.47 90.53
C ALA A 56 -0.27 9.28 90.49
N GLY A 57 0.58 9.11 91.52
CA GLY A 57 1.60 8.05 91.53
C GLY A 57 1.07 6.61 91.41
N ASN A 58 -0.21 6.37 91.75
CA ASN A 58 -0.90 5.08 91.58
C ASN A 58 -1.63 4.93 90.23
N ALA A 59 -1.59 5.94 89.35
CA ALA A 59 -2.27 5.93 88.07
C ALA A 59 -1.69 4.86 87.13
N ARG A 60 -2.59 4.06 86.56
CA ARG A 60 -2.27 3.00 85.59
C ARG A 60 -2.54 3.40 84.14
N GLU A 61 -3.38 4.42 83.95
CA GLU A 61 -3.81 4.90 82.65
C GLU A 61 -3.05 6.19 82.29
N LEU A 62 -2.99 6.46 80.97
CA LEU A 62 -2.42 7.69 80.43
C LEU A 62 -3.29 8.88 80.79
N ASP A 63 -2.68 10.02 81.11
CA ASP A 63 -3.42 11.26 81.26
C ASP A 63 -3.90 11.84 79.93
N GLU A 64 -4.62 12.97 80.00
CA GLU A 64 -5.18 13.63 78.82
C GLU A 64 -4.11 14.07 77.82
N VAL A 65 -2.92 14.50 78.27
CA VAL A 65 -1.84 14.98 77.39
C VAL A 65 -1.12 13.80 76.74
N GLU A 66 -0.81 12.75 77.51
CA GLU A 66 -0.27 11.50 76.98
C GLU A 66 -1.22 10.86 75.97
N ARG A 67 -2.53 10.84 76.27
CA ARG A 67 -3.55 10.34 75.33
C ARG A 67 -3.61 11.19 74.06
N ALA A 68 -3.58 12.51 74.17
CA ALA A 68 -3.55 13.40 73.00
C ALA A 68 -2.30 13.19 72.13
N ILE A 69 -1.14 12.90 72.71
CA ILE A 69 0.08 12.54 71.98
C ILE A 69 -0.12 11.22 71.21
N VAL A 70 -0.67 10.20 71.87
CA VAL A 70 -0.94 8.89 71.25
C VAL A 70 -1.95 9.04 70.11
N GLU A 71 -3.08 9.72 70.35
CA GLU A 71 -4.13 9.96 69.34
C GLU A 71 -3.58 10.71 68.12
N ARG A 72 -2.69 11.70 68.33
CA ARG A 72 -2.08 12.44 67.22
C ARG A 72 -1.19 11.56 66.34
N VAL A 73 -0.37 10.70 66.95
CA VAL A 73 0.50 9.76 66.23
C VAL A 73 -0.34 8.70 65.50
N GLU A 74 -1.38 8.18 66.14
CA GLU A 74 -2.28 7.18 65.55
C GLU A 74 -3.15 7.76 64.43
N SER A 75 -3.56 9.03 64.53
CA SER A 75 -4.22 9.75 63.44
C SER A 75 -3.30 9.83 62.21
N GLN A 76 -2.02 10.15 62.37
CA GLN A 76 -1.08 10.18 61.24
C GLN A 76 -0.81 8.80 60.65
N ARG A 77 -0.79 7.75 61.49
CA ARG A 77 -0.74 6.36 61.03
C ARG A 77 -1.95 6.04 60.15
N ASP A 78 -3.14 6.45 60.57
CA ASP A 78 -4.38 6.18 59.85
C ASP A 78 -4.47 6.99 58.54
N ASP A 79 -4.03 8.24 58.54
CA ASP A 79 -3.89 9.06 57.32
C ASP A 79 -2.93 8.41 56.32
N ALA A 80 -1.76 7.96 56.79
CA ALA A 80 -0.78 7.24 55.96
C ALA A 80 -1.32 5.90 55.45
N PHE A 81 -2.14 5.21 56.25
CA PHE A 81 -2.77 3.96 55.84
C PHE A 81 -3.80 4.19 54.72
N GLN A 82 -4.58 5.26 54.79
CA GLN A 82 -5.50 5.62 53.71
C GLN A 82 -4.76 5.90 52.40
N ILE A 83 -3.64 6.64 52.45
CA ILE A 83 -2.78 6.87 51.28
C ILE A 83 -2.27 5.54 50.70
N LEU A 84 -1.85 4.60 51.54
CA LEU A 84 -1.43 3.28 51.11
C LEU A 84 -2.56 2.54 50.38
N GLU A 85 -3.77 2.49 50.95
CA GLU A 85 -4.92 1.81 50.34
C GLU A 85 -5.27 2.38 48.96
N GLU A 86 -5.26 3.70 48.81
CA GLU A 86 -5.47 4.37 47.52
C GLU A 86 -4.41 3.97 46.48
N GLN A 87 -3.14 3.89 46.89
CA GLN A 87 -2.05 3.45 46.02
C GLN A 87 -2.17 1.95 45.65
N LEU A 88 -2.53 1.09 46.61
CA LEU A 88 -2.76 -0.33 46.36
C LEU A 88 -3.90 -0.56 45.36
N ASN A 89 -5.01 0.17 45.50
CA ASN A 89 -6.13 0.14 44.55
C ASN A 89 -5.71 0.63 43.15
N THR A 90 -4.85 1.65 43.10
CA THR A 90 -4.28 2.13 41.84
C THR A 90 -3.41 1.07 41.17
N TYR A 91 -2.53 0.38 41.92
CA TYR A 91 -1.73 -0.72 41.39
C TYR A 91 -2.59 -1.89 40.92
N ALA A 92 -3.60 -2.30 41.68
CA ALA A 92 -4.53 -3.37 41.30
C ALA A 92 -5.30 -3.04 40.01
N THR A 93 -5.74 -1.79 39.85
CA THR A 93 -6.41 -1.34 38.61
C THR A 93 -5.46 -1.35 37.42
N ARG A 94 -4.21 -0.93 37.61
CA ARG A 94 -3.20 -0.97 36.54
C ARG A 94 -2.86 -2.40 36.12
N LEU A 95 -2.73 -3.33 37.07
CA LEU A 95 -2.49 -4.75 36.78
C LEU A 95 -3.65 -5.35 35.97
N ARG A 96 -4.90 -5.07 36.35
CA ARG A 96 -6.08 -5.51 35.58
C ARG A 96 -6.12 -4.92 34.17
N ASN A 97 -5.73 -3.65 34.00
CA ASN A 97 -5.70 -2.99 32.69
C ASN A 97 -4.62 -3.54 31.74
N LEU A 98 -3.67 -4.36 32.21
CA LEU A 98 -2.75 -5.07 31.33
C LEU A 98 -3.43 -6.19 30.54
N ASP A 99 -4.59 -6.67 31.00
CA ASP A 99 -5.50 -7.61 30.31
C ASP A 99 -4.80 -8.75 29.55
N PHE A 100 -3.92 -9.48 30.25
CA PHE A 100 -3.19 -10.59 29.64
C PHE A 100 -4.11 -11.69 29.14
N ASP A 101 -5.18 -12.01 29.87
CA ASP A 101 -6.15 -13.04 29.47
C ASP A 101 -6.87 -12.67 28.17
N GLY A 102 -7.38 -11.44 28.06
CA GLY A 102 -8.01 -10.95 26.84
C GLY A 102 -7.06 -11.01 25.65
N HIS A 103 -5.79 -10.62 25.86
CA HIS A 103 -4.77 -10.67 24.81
C HIS A 103 -4.40 -12.09 24.39
N PHE A 104 -4.25 -13.03 25.33
CA PHE A 104 -3.97 -14.43 24.99
C PHE A 104 -5.13 -15.07 24.23
N SER A 105 -6.38 -14.82 24.62
CA SER A 105 -7.55 -15.29 23.88
C SER A 105 -7.62 -14.70 22.47
N GLN A 106 -7.30 -13.42 22.30
CA GLN A 106 -7.25 -12.79 20.97
C GLN A 106 -6.14 -13.36 20.08
N ILE A 107 -4.97 -13.67 20.64
CA ILE A 107 -3.86 -14.32 19.93
C ILE A 107 -4.31 -15.68 19.39
N GLU A 108 -4.95 -16.49 20.23
CA GLU A 108 -5.43 -17.83 19.83
C GLU A 108 -6.47 -17.74 18.69
N MET A 109 -7.44 -16.83 18.78
CA MET A 109 -8.44 -16.61 17.72
C MET A 109 -7.83 -16.09 16.41
N THR A 110 -6.87 -15.17 16.51
CA THR A 110 -6.21 -14.55 15.34
C THR A 110 -5.27 -15.54 14.64
N ASN A 111 -4.66 -16.44 15.41
CA ASN A 111 -3.77 -17.48 14.91
C ASN A 111 -4.47 -18.42 13.91
N HIS A 112 -5.75 -18.74 14.16
CA HIS A 112 -6.53 -19.59 13.27
C HIS A 112 -7.00 -18.86 12.01
N SER A 113 -7.56 -17.65 12.14
CA SER A 113 -8.17 -16.92 11.02
C SER A 113 -7.16 -16.43 9.97
N SER A 114 -5.96 -16.00 10.36
CA SER A 114 -5.04 -15.36 9.39
C SER A 114 -4.52 -16.32 8.30
N VAL A 115 -4.42 -17.62 8.59
CA VAL A 115 -3.99 -18.60 7.57
C VAL A 115 -5.11 -18.83 6.55
N GLU A 116 -6.36 -18.90 7.01
CA GLU A 116 -7.53 -19.07 6.15
C GLU A 116 -7.73 -17.85 5.24
N ASP A 117 -7.61 -16.65 5.80
CA ASP A 117 -7.67 -15.39 5.05
C ASP A 117 -6.60 -15.33 3.94
N PHE A 118 -5.36 -15.73 4.27
CA PHE A 118 -4.28 -15.79 3.28
C PHE A 118 -4.55 -16.81 2.18
N GLN A 119 -5.02 -18.01 2.53
CA GLN A 119 -5.35 -19.06 1.56
C GLN A 119 -6.53 -18.67 0.64
N ALA A 120 -7.50 -17.92 1.16
CA ALA A 120 -8.60 -17.39 0.37
C ALA A 120 -8.09 -16.43 -0.71
N ASP A 121 -7.17 -15.53 -0.37
CA ASP A 121 -6.53 -14.61 -1.32
C ASP A 121 -5.69 -15.36 -2.38
N VAL A 122 -4.94 -16.40 -1.97
CA VAL A 122 -4.19 -17.26 -2.90
C VAL A 122 -5.12 -17.94 -3.91
N THR A 123 -6.22 -18.52 -3.43
CA THR A 123 -7.21 -19.24 -4.25
C THR A 123 -7.85 -18.30 -5.27
N LYS A 124 -8.28 -17.11 -4.81
CA LYS A 124 -8.84 -16.07 -5.69
C LYS A 124 -7.85 -15.65 -6.78
N GLY A 125 -6.59 -15.38 -6.41
CA GLY A 125 -5.55 -15.00 -7.37
C GLY A 125 -5.27 -16.13 -8.38
N ARG A 126 -5.31 -17.39 -7.95
CA ARG A 126 -5.14 -18.55 -8.84
C ARG A 126 -6.26 -18.64 -9.87
N ASP A 127 -7.51 -18.47 -9.45
CA ASP A 127 -8.68 -18.59 -10.33
C ASP A 127 -8.69 -17.47 -11.39
N GLU A 128 -8.33 -16.24 -10.99
CA GLU A 128 -8.20 -15.11 -11.91
C GLU A 128 -7.04 -15.31 -12.90
N LEU A 129 -5.88 -15.79 -12.44
CA LEU A 129 -4.76 -16.14 -13.32
C LEU A 129 -5.09 -17.30 -14.27
N PHE A 130 -5.88 -18.27 -13.82
CA PHE A 130 -6.31 -19.39 -14.66
C PHE A 130 -7.17 -18.93 -15.85
N ILE A 131 -8.06 -17.95 -15.63
CA ILE A 131 -8.87 -17.35 -16.71
C ILE A 131 -7.95 -16.67 -17.73
N ARG A 132 -7.01 -15.84 -17.28
CA ARG A 132 -6.06 -15.16 -18.17
C ARG A 132 -5.16 -16.13 -18.92
N ARG A 133 -4.71 -17.21 -18.27
CA ARG A 133 -3.91 -18.27 -18.91
C ARG A 133 -4.71 -18.99 -20.00
N LYS A 134 -6.01 -19.21 -19.78
CA LYS A 134 -6.91 -19.80 -20.79
C LYS A 134 -7.06 -18.87 -22.00
N ASP A 135 -7.21 -17.57 -21.77
CA ASP A 135 -7.29 -16.58 -22.85
C ASP A 135 -5.99 -16.52 -23.67
N LEU A 136 -4.84 -16.48 -22.99
CA LEU A 136 -3.53 -16.58 -23.63
C LEU A 136 -3.42 -17.84 -24.48
N LYS A 137 -3.78 -19.01 -23.94
CA LYS A 137 -3.78 -20.27 -24.70
C LYS A 137 -4.68 -20.20 -25.93
N ALA A 138 -5.89 -19.66 -25.82
CA ALA A 138 -6.80 -19.52 -26.95
C ALA A 138 -6.20 -18.64 -28.06
N THR A 139 -5.52 -17.54 -27.69
CA THR A 139 -4.83 -16.69 -28.68
C THR A 139 -3.57 -17.33 -29.26
N ASP A 140 -2.86 -18.16 -28.49
CA ASP A 140 -1.71 -18.95 -28.97
C ASP A 140 -2.15 -19.98 -30.02
N GLU A 141 -3.21 -20.74 -29.72
CA GLU A 141 -3.83 -21.69 -30.64
C GLU A 141 -4.35 -21.00 -31.91
N GLU A 142 -5.00 -19.83 -31.78
CA GLU A 142 -5.44 -19.02 -32.92
C GLU A 142 -4.27 -18.62 -33.82
N LEU A 143 -3.15 -18.16 -33.22
CA LEU A 143 -1.95 -17.76 -33.92
C LEU A 143 -1.28 -18.94 -34.62
N GLU A 144 -1.19 -20.09 -33.96
CA GLU A 144 -0.62 -21.30 -34.52
C GLU A 144 -1.45 -21.81 -35.71
N ASP A 145 -2.78 -21.88 -35.56
CA ASP A 145 -3.70 -22.24 -36.62
C ASP A 145 -3.60 -21.28 -37.81
N PHE A 146 -3.49 -19.97 -37.54
CA PHE A 146 -3.29 -18.98 -38.57
C PHE A 146 -1.96 -19.22 -39.31
N ARG A 147 -0.87 -19.53 -38.60
CA ARG A 147 0.43 -19.81 -39.23
C ARG A 147 0.40 -21.08 -40.08
N LYS A 148 -0.18 -22.17 -39.57
CA LYS A 148 -0.31 -23.46 -40.29
C LYS A 148 -1.13 -23.33 -41.57
N ARG A 149 -2.34 -22.75 -41.47
CA ARG A 149 -3.25 -22.58 -42.63
C ARG A 149 -2.61 -21.71 -43.72
N ASN A 150 -1.84 -20.69 -43.33
CA ASN A 150 -1.27 -19.72 -44.25
C ASN A 150 0.19 -20.00 -44.65
N GLY A 151 0.85 -21.02 -44.07
CA GLY A 151 2.25 -21.37 -44.36
C GLY A 151 3.27 -20.34 -43.85
N LEU A 152 2.97 -19.70 -42.72
CA LEU A 152 3.76 -18.60 -42.14
C LEU A 152 4.61 -19.03 -40.92
N GLU A 153 4.79 -20.33 -40.71
CA GLU A 153 5.41 -20.93 -39.51
C GLU A 153 6.85 -20.43 -39.24
N LYS A 154 7.60 -20.09 -40.29
CA LYS A 154 9.02 -19.73 -40.20
C LYS A 154 9.30 -18.24 -39.99
N ARG A 155 8.28 -17.41 -39.86
CA ARG A 155 8.44 -15.95 -39.71
C ARG A 155 7.57 -15.41 -38.59
N VAL A 156 7.96 -14.25 -38.06
CA VAL A 156 7.19 -13.49 -37.07
C VAL A 156 6.41 -12.38 -37.78
N ALA A 157 5.25 -12.00 -37.25
CA ALA A 157 4.46 -10.91 -37.79
C ALA A 157 5.17 -9.59 -37.60
N ARG A 158 5.12 -8.73 -38.63
CA ARG A 158 5.54 -7.34 -38.48
C ARG A 158 4.41 -6.56 -37.84
N VAL A 159 4.50 -6.35 -36.54
CA VAL A 159 3.63 -5.40 -35.84
C VAL A 159 4.31 -4.06 -35.73
N ARG A 160 3.51 -3.00 -35.78
CA ARG A 160 3.97 -1.63 -35.63
C ARG A 160 3.21 -1.01 -34.48
N GLY A 161 3.90 -0.17 -33.71
CA GLY A 161 3.27 0.59 -32.64
C GLY A 161 2.24 1.59 -33.18
N SER A 162 1.38 2.06 -32.28
CA SER A 162 0.35 3.07 -32.59
C SER A 162 0.97 4.36 -33.15
N LEU A 163 2.14 4.77 -32.64
CA LEU A 163 2.87 5.96 -33.11
C LEU A 163 3.35 5.81 -34.56
N GLU A 164 3.96 4.68 -34.91
CA GLU A 164 4.44 4.43 -36.27
C GLU A 164 3.29 4.39 -37.29
N THR A 165 2.15 3.81 -36.89
CA THR A 165 0.94 3.76 -37.71
C THR A 165 0.42 5.18 -37.95
N TRP A 166 0.40 6.03 -36.91
CA TRP A 166 -0.02 7.42 -37.03
C TRP A 166 0.90 8.26 -37.93
N LEU A 167 2.22 8.08 -37.80
CA LEU A 167 3.20 8.76 -38.65
C LEU A 167 3.03 8.43 -40.14
N LYS A 168 2.64 7.19 -40.47
CA LYS A 168 2.35 6.81 -41.86
C LYS A 168 1.09 7.44 -42.41
N VAL A 169 0.01 7.47 -41.63
CA VAL A 169 -1.21 8.19 -42.04
C VAL A 169 -0.92 9.67 -42.28
N LEU A 170 -0.09 10.28 -41.41
CA LEU A 170 0.36 11.65 -41.59
C LEU A 170 1.21 11.82 -42.86
N PHE A 171 2.08 10.85 -43.18
CA PHE A 171 2.86 10.86 -44.40
C PHE A 171 1.98 10.82 -45.66
N VAL A 172 0.92 10.00 -45.68
CA VAL A 172 -0.06 9.98 -46.80
C VAL A 172 -0.78 11.32 -46.92
N ALA A 173 -1.18 11.92 -45.81
CA ALA A 173 -1.80 13.26 -45.81
C ALA A 173 -0.82 14.33 -46.33
N LEU A 174 0.45 14.24 -45.96
CA LEU A 174 1.51 15.11 -46.46
C LEU A 174 1.71 14.95 -47.97
N LEU A 175 1.76 13.71 -48.47
CA LEU A 175 1.85 13.44 -49.91
C LEU A 175 0.69 14.09 -50.66
N LEU A 176 -0.54 13.95 -50.16
CA LEU A 176 -1.73 14.57 -50.76
C LEU A 176 -1.64 16.10 -50.81
N ILE A 177 -1.19 16.75 -49.73
CA ILE A 177 -1.03 18.20 -49.67
C ILE A 177 0.05 18.66 -50.66
N VAL A 178 1.22 18.01 -50.64
CA VAL A 178 2.34 18.38 -51.51
C VAL A 178 1.96 18.18 -52.98
N GLU A 179 1.35 17.06 -53.33
CA GLU A 179 0.90 16.80 -54.69
C GLU A 179 -0.15 17.82 -55.14
N THR A 180 -1.13 18.14 -54.29
CA THR A 180 -2.14 19.17 -54.58
C THR A 180 -1.51 20.53 -54.85
N VAL A 181 -0.52 20.94 -54.04
CA VAL A 181 0.16 22.23 -54.19
C VAL A 181 1.00 22.27 -55.45
N VAL A 182 1.87 21.26 -55.66
CA VAL A 182 2.73 21.16 -56.84
C VAL A 182 1.88 21.19 -58.10
N ASN A 183 0.87 20.32 -58.15
CA ASN A 183 -0.01 20.23 -59.31
C ASN A 183 -0.88 21.48 -59.51
N GLY A 184 -1.33 22.10 -58.42
CA GLY A 184 -2.13 23.32 -58.45
C GLY A 184 -1.38 24.51 -59.04
N ILE A 185 -0.06 24.63 -58.76
CA ILE A 185 0.78 25.69 -59.33
C ILE A 185 0.87 25.59 -60.86
N TYR A 186 1.04 24.37 -61.39
CA TYR A 186 1.11 24.15 -62.84
C TYR A 186 -0.27 24.31 -63.51
N LEU A 187 -1.35 23.90 -62.86
CA LEU A 187 -2.71 24.03 -63.37
C LEU A 187 -3.24 25.48 -63.31
N ALA A 188 -2.79 26.28 -62.35
CA ALA A 188 -3.18 27.67 -62.21
C ALA A 188 -2.78 28.56 -63.38
N LYS A 189 -1.68 28.22 -64.09
CA LYS A 189 -1.22 28.96 -65.27
C LYS A 189 -2.12 28.76 -66.49
N GLY A 190 -2.93 27.70 -66.52
CA GLY A 190 -3.82 27.37 -67.63
C GLY A 190 -5.29 27.39 -67.25
N ASN A 191 -5.74 28.11 -66.22
CA ASN A 191 -7.15 28.15 -65.84
C ASN A 191 -7.63 29.61 -65.71
N ASP A 192 -8.76 29.94 -66.32
CA ASP A 192 -9.38 31.27 -66.25
C ASP A 192 -9.78 31.68 -64.82
N SER A 193 -10.01 30.69 -63.94
CA SER A 193 -10.28 30.89 -62.51
C SER A 193 -9.00 31.07 -61.66
N GLY A 194 -7.83 31.15 -62.29
CA GLY A 194 -6.54 31.33 -61.65
C GLY A 194 -6.19 30.24 -60.63
N LEU A 195 -5.50 30.64 -59.56
CA LEU A 195 -4.96 29.72 -58.53
C LEU A 195 -6.05 28.92 -57.81
N VAL A 196 -7.23 29.50 -57.57
CA VAL A 196 -8.32 28.87 -56.81
C VAL A 196 -8.93 27.70 -57.59
N GLY A 197 -9.18 27.87 -58.89
CA GLY A 197 -9.67 26.79 -59.74
C GLY A 197 -8.63 25.70 -59.99
N GLY A 198 -7.36 26.09 -60.19
CA GLY A 198 -6.25 25.15 -60.39
C GLY A 198 -6.03 24.22 -59.20
N ILE A 199 -6.07 24.76 -57.96
CA ILE A 199 -5.93 23.96 -56.74
C ILE A 199 -7.12 23.00 -56.56
N GLY A 200 -8.35 23.43 -56.89
CA GLY A 200 -9.54 22.58 -56.78
C GLY A 200 -9.46 21.33 -57.65
N TYR A 201 -9.09 21.48 -58.93
CA TYR A 201 -8.86 20.34 -59.81
C TYR A 201 -7.63 19.51 -59.40
N ALA A 202 -6.54 20.17 -59.00
CA ALA A 202 -5.34 19.48 -58.51
C ALA A 202 -5.65 18.58 -57.31
N PHE A 203 -6.46 19.05 -56.37
CA PHE A 203 -6.90 18.25 -55.23
C PHE A 203 -7.71 17.04 -55.66
N GLY A 204 -8.64 17.18 -56.61
CA GLY A 204 -9.43 16.06 -57.12
C GLY A 204 -8.56 14.96 -57.74
N PHE A 205 -7.60 15.35 -58.59
CA PHE A 205 -6.64 14.41 -59.17
C PHE A 205 -5.72 13.78 -58.11
N ALA A 206 -5.13 14.59 -57.23
CA ALA A 206 -4.24 14.12 -56.17
C ALA A 206 -4.97 13.22 -55.16
N PHE A 207 -6.23 13.49 -54.85
CA PHE A 207 -7.04 12.67 -53.95
C PHE A 207 -7.23 11.27 -54.51
N VAL A 208 -7.69 11.15 -55.77
CA VAL A 208 -7.87 9.84 -56.40
C VAL A 208 -6.51 9.14 -56.60
N ASN A 209 -5.46 9.89 -56.97
CA ASN A 209 -4.13 9.33 -57.20
C ASN A 209 -3.48 8.82 -55.90
N VAL A 210 -3.46 9.60 -54.82
CA VAL A 210 -2.83 9.22 -53.54
C VAL A 210 -3.73 8.31 -52.72
N ILE A 211 -4.94 8.75 -52.39
CA ILE A 211 -5.84 8.00 -51.51
C ILE A 211 -6.37 6.75 -52.22
N GLY A 212 -6.75 6.86 -53.49
CA GLY A 212 -7.18 5.70 -54.28
C GLY A 212 -6.06 4.66 -54.40
N THR A 213 -4.82 5.08 -54.64
CA THR A 213 -3.66 4.17 -54.63
C THR A 213 -3.43 3.55 -53.26
N PHE A 214 -3.46 4.34 -52.19
CA PHE A 214 -3.27 3.85 -50.84
C PHE A 214 -4.33 2.78 -50.46
N LEU A 215 -5.60 3.01 -50.80
CA LEU A 215 -6.68 2.06 -50.56
C LEU A 215 -6.54 0.79 -51.42
N LEU A 216 -6.17 0.93 -52.70
CA LEU A 216 -5.90 -0.22 -53.57
C LEU A 216 -4.69 -1.02 -53.07
N ALA A 217 -3.65 -0.35 -52.56
CA ALA A 217 -2.52 -0.99 -51.93
C ALA A 217 -2.94 -1.79 -50.68
N LEU A 218 -3.71 -1.16 -49.79
CA LEU A 218 -4.10 -1.72 -48.49
C LEU A 218 -5.04 -2.92 -48.63
N PHE A 219 -6.08 -2.82 -49.48
CA PHE A 219 -7.13 -3.82 -49.57
C PHE A 219 -7.02 -4.73 -50.80
N GLY A 220 -6.49 -4.22 -51.91
CA GLY A 220 -6.39 -4.95 -53.17
C GLY A 220 -5.06 -5.68 -53.32
N ILE A 221 -3.98 -4.93 -53.57
CA ILE A 221 -2.67 -5.45 -53.99
C ILE A 221 -2.07 -6.38 -52.93
N ARG A 222 -2.25 -6.09 -51.64
CA ARG A 222 -1.79 -6.97 -50.54
C ARG A 222 -2.35 -8.39 -50.57
N GLN A 223 -3.47 -8.60 -51.26
CA GLN A 223 -4.06 -9.94 -51.42
C GLN A 223 -3.17 -10.88 -52.25
N LEU A 224 -2.18 -10.37 -52.99
CA LEU A 224 -1.13 -11.16 -53.66
C LEU A 224 -0.34 -12.04 -52.70
N ASN A 225 -0.18 -11.62 -51.45
CA ASN A 225 0.59 -12.34 -50.45
C ASN A 225 -0.19 -13.48 -49.80
N ARG A 226 -1.52 -13.59 -50.05
CA ARG A 226 -2.33 -14.68 -49.51
C ARG A 226 -2.05 -16.00 -50.21
N ARG A 227 -2.26 -17.11 -49.51
CA ARG A 227 -2.05 -18.46 -50.08
C ARG A 227 -3.09 -18.86 -51.13
N SER A 228 -4.34 -18.41 -50.99
CA SER A 228 -5.44 -18.81 -51.89
C SER A 228 -5.33 -18.22 -53.29
N PHE A 229 -5.57 -19.05 -54.30
CA PHE A 229 -5.43 -18.68 -55.71
C PHE A 229 -6.41 -17.56 -56.12
N THR A 230 -7.64 -17.60 -55.64
CA THR A 230 -8.67 -16.59 -55.93
C THR A 230 -8.29 -15.20 -55.41
N LEU A 231 -7.74 -15.11 -54.19
CA LEU A 231 -7.32 -13.84 -53.60
C LEU A 231 -6.04 -13.30 -54.26
N LYS A 232 -5.16 -14.18 -54.75
CA LYS A 232 -4.03 -13.77 -55.60
C LYS A 232 -4.49 -13.13 -56.90
N ILE A 233 -5.51 -13.69 -57.57
CA ILE A 233 -6.09 -13.09 -58.78
C ILE A 233 -6.64 -11.70 -58.48
N ILE A 234 -7.39 -11.54 -57.38
CA ILE A 234 -7.90 -10.22 -56.95
C ILE A 234 -6.77 -9.23 -56.73
N GLY A 235 -5.68 -9.65 -56.06
CA GLY A 235 -4.51 -8.81 -55.86
C GLY A 235 -3.83 -8.42 -57.16
N PHE A 236 -3.74 -9.35 -58.12
CA PHE A 236 -3.17 -9.09 -59.44
C PHE A 236 -4.03 -8.14 -60.27
N ILE A 237 -5.34 -8.34 -60.29
CA ILE A 237 -6.30 -7.43 -60.94
C ILE A 237 -6.21 -6.04 -60.30
N SER A 238 -6.09 -5.95 -58.97
CA SER A 238 -5.93 -4.68 -58.26
C SER A 238 -4.63 -3.98 -58.63
N LEU A 239 -3.54 -4.73 -58.84
CA LEU A 239 -2.27 -4.17 -59.31
C LEU A 239 -2.38 -3.62 -60.74
N LEU A 240 -3.00 -4.38 -61.65
CA LEU A 240 -3.25 -3.91 -63.03
C LEU A 240 -4.17 -2.69 -63.05
N LEU A 241 -5.21 -2.69 -62.23
CA LEU A 241 -6.12 -1.57 -62.08
C LEU A 241 -5.38 -0.33 -61.54
N TRP A 242 -4.49 -0.50 -60.57
CA TRP A 242 -3.66 0.59 -60.08
C TRP A 242 -2.74 1.15 -61.18
N ILE A 243 -2.02 0.30 -61.93
CA ILE A 243 -1.16 0.76 -63.03
C ILE A 243 -1.98 1.56 -64.06
N ALA A 244 -3.15 1.03 -64.45
CA ALA A 244 -4.04 1.68 -65.40
C ALA A 244 -4.56 3.02 -64.87
N LEU A 245 -4.99 3.09 -63.62
CA LEU A 245 -5.49 4.32 -63.00
C LEU A 245 -4.39 5.36 -62.82
N ALA A 246 -3.20 4.95 -62.34
CA ALA A 246 -2.07 5.85 -62.15
C ALA A 246 -1.65 6.47 -63.49
N ILE A 247 -1.53 5.69 -64.56
CA ILE A 247 -1.19 6.22 -65.88
C ILE A 247 -2.32 7.10 -66.41
N ALA A 248 -3.57 6.62 -66.39
CA ALA A 248 -4.70 7.33 -66.98
C ALA A 248 -5.00 8.67 -66.28
N LEU A 249 -4.96 8.71 -64.95
CA LEU A 249 -5.22 9.94 -64.18
C LEU A 249 -4.12 10.99 -64.40
N ASN A 250 -2.86 10.56 -64.35
CA ASN A 250 -1.73 11.48 -64.56
C ASN A 250 -1.66 11.98 -66.01
N LEU A 251 -2.04 11.15 -66.98
CA LEU A 251 -2.13 11.56 -68.38
C LEU A 251 -3.31 12.50 -68.63
N ALA A 252 -4.46 12.22 -68.01
CA ALA A 252 -5.63 13.10 -68.06
C ALA A 252 -5.32 14.47 -67.47
N MET A 253 -4.58 14.51 -66.37
CA MET A 253 -4.12 15.75 -65.74
C MET A 253 -3.16 16.54 -66.64
N ALA A 254 -2.20 15.86 -67.27
CA ALA A 254 -1.25 16.47 -68.20
C ALA A 254 -1.94 17.06 -69.45
N HIS A 255 -2.89 16.34 -70.04
CA HIS A 255 -3.71 16.83 -71.15
C HIS A 255 -4.64 17.97 -70.74
N TYR A 256 -5.22 17.89 -69.54
CA TYR A 256 -6.04 18.96 -68.99
C TYR A 256 -5.26 20.27 -68.91
N ARG A 257 -4.01 20.25 -68.44
CA ARG A 257 -3.16 21.45 -68.38
C ARG A 257 -2.91 22.06 -69.77
N GLU A 258 -2.57 21.26 -70.79
CA GLU A 258 -2.29 21.80 -72.13
C GLU A 258 -3.53 22.40 -72.80
N ILE A 259 -4.67 21.72 -72.65
CA ILE A 259 -5.92 22.15 -73.26
C ILE A 259 -6.47 23.38 -72.54
N SER A 260 -6.39 23.41 -71.21
CA SER A 260 -6.87 24.55 -70.43
C SER A 260 -6.00 25.82 -70.69
N ALA A 261 -4.73 25.65 -71.06
CA ALA A 261 -3.88 26.77 -71.47
C ALA A 261 -4.25 27.39 -72.84
N THR A 262 -5.03 26.70 -73.67
CA THR A 262 -5.34 27.11 -75.07
C THR A 262 -6.83 27.25 -75.37
N ALA A 263 -7.70 26.59 -74.60
CA ALA A 263 -9.15 26.59 -74.77
C ALA A 263 -9.87 26.96 -73.47
N VAL A 264 -10.84 27.88 -73.58
CA VAL A 264 -11.62 28.41 -72.46
C VAL A 264 -12.91 27.60 -72.22
N ASP A 265 -13.51 27.07 -73.29
CA ASP A 265 -14.76 26.28 -73.25
C ASP A 265 -14.55 24.81 -73.60
N ASN A 266 -15.43 23.95 -73.10
CA ASN A 266 -15.48 22.51 -73.42
C ASN A 266 -14.18 21.72 -73.11
N ILE A 267 -13.36 22.18 -72.16
CA ILE A 267 -12.07 21.54 -71.80
C ILE A 267 -12.23 20.04 -71.52
N GLY A 268 -13.26 19.64 -70.75
CA GLY A 268 -13.49 18.23 -70.39
C GLY A 268 -13.66 17.28 -71.59
N PRO A 269 -14.62 17.53 -72.51
CA PRO A 269 -14.76 16.77 -73.75
C PRO A 269 -13.49 16.74 -74.62
N LEU A 270 -12.77 17.87 -74.74
CA LEU A 270 -11.52 17.92 -75.50
C LEU A 270 -10.41 17.05 -74.87
N VAL A 271 -10.26 17.08 -73.54
CA VAL A 271 -9.33 16.21 -72.81
C VAL A 271 -9.64 14.74 -73.05
N ARG A 272 -10.93 14.37 -72.98
CA ARG A 272 -11.37 13.00 -73.25
C ARG A 272 -11.06 12.58 -74.70
N GLN A 273 -11.32 13.45 -75.67
CA GLN A 273 -11.03 13.17 -77.08
C GLN A 273 -9.53 12.96 -77.30
N ARG A 274 -8.68 13.79 -76.71
CA ARG A 274 -7.22 13.69 -76.84
C ARG A 274 -6.65 12.45 -76.15
N LEU A 275 -7.16 12.11 -74.96
CA LEU A 275 -6.81 10.87 -74.27
C LEU A 275 -7.07 9.60 -75.11
N VAL A 276 -8.06 9.61 -76.00
CA VAL A 276 -8.38 8.46 -76.86
C VAL A 276 -7.61 8.49 -78.18
N SER A 277 -7.48 9.67 -78.79
CA SER A 277 -6.89 9.83 -80.13
C SER A 277 -5.37 9.93 -80.13
N ASP A 278 -4.79 10.55 -79.10
CA ASP A 278 -3.35 10.73 -78.94
C ASP A 278 -2.96 10.75 -77.44
N PRO A 279 -3.04 9.59 -76.74
CA PRO A 279 -2.82 9.51 -75.31
C PRO A 279 -1.43 9.99 -74.88
N LEU A 280 -0.39 9.66 -75.63
CA LEU A 280 1.01 9.95 -75.25
C LEU A 280 1.54 11.27 -75.83
N GLY A 281 0.73 11.99 -76.63
CA GLY A 281 1.12 13.24 -77.28
C GLY A 281 1.12 14.45 -76.35
N LEU A 282 2.09 14.50 -75.44
CA LEU A 282 2.41 15.68 -74.62
C LEU A 282 3.40 16.57 -75.38
N ALA A 283 3.06 17.86 -75.52
CA ALA A 283 3.84 18.82 -76.30
C ALA A 283 4.74 19.71 -75.43
N ASP A 284 4.40 19.87 -74.14
CA ASP A 284 5.09 20.79 -73.23
C ASP A 284 5.76 20.06 -72.06
N ILE A 285 6.97 20.51 -71.69
CA ILE A 285 7.82 19.91 -70.65
C ILE A 285 7.15 19.97 -69.27
N ASP A 286 6.39 21.02 -68.99
CA ASP A 286 5.64 21.16 -67.74
C ASP A 286 4.56 20.06 -67.60
N SER A 287 3.97 19.60 -68.71
CA SER A 287 3.03 18.46 -68.70
C SER A 287 3.72 17.13 -68.47
N PHE A 288 4.94 16.95 -68.98
CA PHE A 288 5.77 15.79 -68.65
C PHE A 288 6.14 15.75 -67.17
N VAL A 289 6.47 16.91 -66.58
CA VAL A 289 6.77 17.01 -65.14
C VAL A 289 5.55 16.67 -64.29
N LEU A 290 4.36 17.14 -64.65
CA LEU A 290 3.12 16.76 -63.96
C LEU A 290 2.85 15.26 -64.04
N PHE A 291 2.97 14.67 -65.23
CA PHE A 291 2.78 13.24 -65.41
C PHE A 291 3.77 12.41 -64.58
N ALA A 292 5.06 12.71 -64.70
CA ALA A 292 6.11 11.98 -63.98
C ALA A 292 6.01 12.18 -62.46
N GLY A 293 5.75 13.41 -62.02
CA GLY A 293 5.55 13.76 -60.61
C GLY A 293 4.38 13.01 -60.00
N GLY A 294 3.21 13.02 -60.64
CA GLY A 294 2.04 12.31 -60.15
C GLY A 294 2.22 10.78 -60.15
N VAL A 295 2.96 10.20 -61.10
CA VAL A 295 3.35 8.78 -61.04
C VAL A 295 4.26 8.50 -59.85
N LEU A 296 5.24 9.38 -59.55
CA LEU A 296 6.11 9.23 -58.37
C LEU A 296 5.33 9.30 -57.05
N PHE A 297 4.39 10.24 -56.91
CA PHE A 297 3.52 10.32 -55.74
C PHE A 297 2.63 9.08 -55.60
N SER A 298 2.11 8.56 -56.71
CA SER A 298 1.37 7.29 -56.74
C SER A 298 2.23 6.12 -56.24
N ILE A 299 3.48 6.01 -56.71
CA ILE A 299 4.41 4.97 -56.24
C ILE A 299 4.71 5.14 -54.73
N ALA A 300 4.93 6.37 -54.26
CA ALA A 300 5.17 6.63 -52.84
C ALA A 300 3.97 6.20 -51.97
N ALA A 301 2.75 6.55 -52.38
CA ALA A 301 1.52 6.14 -51.71
C ALA A 301 1.30 4.62 -51.73
N LEU A 302 1.65 3.96 -52.84
CA LEU A 302 1.61 2.51 -52.98
C LEU A 302 2.56 1.83 -51.99
N LEU A 303 3.84 2.24 -51.97
CA LEU A 303 4.84 1.69 -51.05
C LEU A 303 4.39 1.87 -49.60
N ASP A 304 3.89 3.05 -49.26
CA ASP A 304 3.46 3.30 -47.89
C ASP A 304 2.29 2.40 -47.46
N GLY A 305 1.27 2.25 -48.32
CA GLY A 305 0.11 1.39 -48.08
C GLY A 305 0.45 -0.11 -48.02
N LEU A 306 1.39 -0.58 -48.84
CA LEU A 306 1.88 -1.96 -48.80
C LEU A 306 2.61 -2.29 -47.50
N PHE A 307 3.43 -1.36 -47.00
CA PHE A 307 4.22 -1.53 -45.78
C PHE A 307 3.54 -0.99 -44.52
N MET A 308 2.26 -0.61 -44.59
CA MET A 308 1.53 -0.01 -43.46
C MET A 308 1.39 -0.98 -42.28
N THR A 309 1.10 -2.24 -42.58
CA THR A 309 1.09 -3.34 -41.60
C THR A 309 1.76 -4.57 -42.22
N ASP A 310 1.76 -5.71 -41.55
CA ASP A 310 2.38 -6.92 -42.07
C ASP A 310 1.93 -7.25 -43.52
N PRO A 311 2.85 -7.59 -44.45
CA PRO A 311 2.50 -7.86 -45.85
C PRO A 311 1.39 -8.92 -46.03
N TYR A 312 1.23 -9.83 -45.06
CA TYR A 312 0.16 -10.81 -45.03
C TYR A 312 -1.06 -10.24 -44.27
N PRO A 313 -2.19 -9.99 -44.96
CA PRO A 313 -3.38 -9.43 -44.33
C PRO A 313 -3.87 -10.28 -43.14
N GLY A 314 -4.13 -9.63 -42.01
CA GLY A 314 -4.63 -10.26 -40.77
C GLY A 314 -3.55 -10.79 -39.83
N TYR A 315 -2.31 -11.00 -40.28
CA TYR A 315 -1.28 -11.63 -39.44
C TYR A 315 -0.84 -10.75 -38.27
N ALA A 316 -0.63 -9.46 -38.52
CA ALA A 316 -0.29 -8.49 -37.47
C ALA A 316 -1.35 -8.43 -36.37
N GLY A 317 -2.64 -8.51 -36.71
CA GLY A 317 -3.73 -8.44 -35.74
C GLY A 317 -3.83 -9.67 -34.86
N THR A 318 -3.71 -10.87 -35.44
CA THR A 318 -3.71 -12.12 -34.66
C THR A 318 -2.47 -12.22 -33.76
N TYR A 319 -1.30 -11.80 -34.25
CA TYR A 319 -0.10 -11.77 -33.44
C TYR A 319 -0.17 -10.72 -32.32
N GLN A 320 -0.72 -9.53 -32.58
CA GLN A 320 -0.89 -8.50 -31.53
C GLN A 320 -1.82 -8.99 -30.42
N ARG A 321 -2.94 -9.66 -30.74
CA ARG A 321 -3.82 -10.25 -29.72
C ARG A 321 -3.09 -11.25 -28.81
N TYR A 322 -2.20 -12.07 -29.38
CA TYR A 322 -1.36 -12.98 -28.59
C TYR A 322 -0.38 -12.23 -27.70
N VAL A 323 0.29 -11.20 -28.23
CA VAL A 323 1.22 -10.36 -27.43
C VAL A 323 0.49 -9.67 -26.29
N ASP A 324 -0.65 -9.05 -26.57
CA ASP A 324 -1.48 -8.37 -25.56
C ASP A 324 -1.91 -9.36 -24.46
N ALA A 325 -2.42 -10.54 -24.84
CA ALA A 325 -2.83 -11.57 -23.87
C ALA A 325 -1.65 -12.11 -23.03
N ARG A 326 -0.46 -12.21 -23.62
CA ARG A 326 0.75 -12.66 -22.93
C ARG A 326 1.24 -11.62 -21.93
N ASP A 327 1.29 -10.37 -22.36
CA ASP A 327 1.76 -9.26 -21.53
C ASP A 327 0.75 -8.99 -20.39
N ASP A 328 -0.57 -9.06 -20.67
CA ASP A 328 -1.64 -9.00 -19.66
C ASP A 328 -1.50 -10.12 -18.62
N TYR A 329 -1.26 -11.36 -19.06
CA TYR A 329 -1.05 -12.50 -18.14
C TYR A 329 0.21 -12.32 -17.28
N ALA A 330 1.32 -11.88 -17.88
CA ALA A 330 2.57 -11.65 -17.17
C ALA A 330 2.44 -10.54 -16.12
N ALA A 331 1.83 -9.41 -16.50
CA ALA A 331 1.58 -8.29 -15.59
C ALA A 331 0.64 -8.67 -14.45
N GLU A 332 -0.44 -9.40 -14.75
CA GLU A 332 -1.37 -9.89 -13.71
C GLU A 332 -0.65 -10.84 -12.75
N ARG A 333 0.18 -11.76 -13.23
CA ARG A 333 0.96 -12.68 -12.38
C ARG A 333 1.89 -11.91 -11.45
N GLU A 334 2.65 -10.95 -11.98
CA GLU A 334 3.54 -10.11 -11.18
C GLU A 334 2.77 -9.34 -10.10
N HIS A 335 1.67 -8.68 -10.49
CA HIS A 335 0.79 -7.97 -9.56
C HIS A 335 0.23 -8.87 -8.45
N ARG A 336 -0.12 -10.14 -8.75
CA ARG A 336 -0.58 -11.09 -7.73
C ARG A 336 0.51 -11.55 -6.78
N VAL A 337 1.71 -11.81 -7.30
CA VAL A 337 2.86 -12.19 -6.47
C VAL A 337 3.25 -11.05 -5.54
N GLU A 338 3.29 -9.80 -6.04
CA GLU A 338 3.56 -8.61 -5.23
C GLU A 338 2.45 -8.41 -4.18
N GLY A 339 1.19 -8.54 -4.56
CA GLY A 339 0.07 -8.47 -3.61
C GLY A 339 0.15 -9.53 -2.49
N LEU A 340 0.51 -10.78 -2.81
CA LEU A 340 0.71 -11.83 -1.79
C LEU A 340 1.90 -11.54 -0.88
N LYS A 341 2.96 -10.95 -1.42
CA LYS A 341 4.15 -10.55 -0.67
C LYS A 341 3.81 -9.46 0.33
N ASP A 342 3.09 -8.42 -0.09
CA ASP A 342 2.66 -7.33 0.78
C ASP A 342 1.78 -7.83 1.94
N ILE A 343 0.86 -8.77 1.68
CA ILE A 343 0.03 -9.39 2.71
C ILE A 343 0.89 -10.13 3.74
N ARG A 344 1.86 -10.93 3.29
CA ARG A 344 2.76 -11.67 4.16
C ARG A 344 3.61 -10.71 5.00
N ASP A 345 4.15 -9.67 4.39
CA ASP A 345 5.06 -8.73 5.05
C ASP A 345 4.30 -7.90 6.10
N ASP A 346 3.07 -7.43 5.80
CA ASP A 346 2.17 -6.78 6.76
C ASP A 346 1.79 -7.70 7.94
N HIS A 347 1.49 -8.97 7.65
CA HIS A 347 1.24 -9.96 8.69
C HIS A 347 2.45 -10.13 9.60
N ASN A 348 3.64 -10.35 9.03
CA ASN A 348 4.87 -10.57 9.79
C ASN A 348 5.22 -9.37 10.68
N GLU A 349 5.11 -8.15 10.15
CA GLU A 349 5.34 -6.91 10.91
C GLU A 349 4.40 -6.80 12.13
N LYS A 350 3.11 -7.10 11.94
CA LYS A 350 2.13 -7.08 13.02
C LYS A 350 2.44 -8.13 14.09
N ILE A 351 2.82 -9.35 13.68
CA ILE A 351 3.19 -10.42 14.61
C ILE A 351 4.43 -10.03 15.43
N GLU A 352 5.47 -9.48 14.79
CA GLU A 352 6.66 -8.99 15.49
C GLU A 352 6.31 -7.88 16.50
N GLY A 353 5.43 -6.96 16.11
CA GLY A 353 4.93 -5.92 17.01
C GLY A 353 4.16 -6.47 18.21
N ILE A 354 3.32 -7.50 18.01
CA ILE A 354 2.60 -8.18 19.10
C ILE A 354 3.59 -8.81 20.08
N ILE A 355 4.62 -9.50 19.58
CA ILE A 355 5.67 -10.13 20.40
C ILE A 355 6.43 -9.08 21.24
N GLN A 356 6.79 -7.95 20.63
CA GLN A 356 7.44 -6.84 21.32
C GLN A 356 6.50 -6.21 22.36
N GLY A 357 5.22 -6.02 22.04
CA GLY A 357 4.19 -5.49 22.91
C GLY A 357 3.97 -6.35 24.16
N LEU A 358 3.86 -7.67 24.00
CA LEU A 358 3.75 -8.62 25.13
C LEU A 358 4.98 -8.54 26.05
N SER A 359 6.17 -8.46 25.46
CA SER A 359 7.43 -8.36 26.22
C SER A 359 7.51 -7.06 27.01
N LYS A 360 7.03 -5.95 26.45
CA LYS A 360 6.95 -4.65 27.13
C LYS A 360 5.96 -4.71 28.30
N ARG A 361 4.75 -5.23 28.07
CA ARG A 361 3.71 -5.38 29.12
C ARG A 361 4.15 -6.27 30.26
N ARG A 362 4.92 -7.34 30.00
CA ARG A 362 5.52 -8.15 31.08
C ARG A 362 6.44 -7.33 31.98
N LYS A 363 7.33 -6.51 31.38
CA LYS A 363 8.20 -5.61 32.15
C LYS A 363 7.41 -4.59 32.96
N GLU A 364 6.32 -4.07 32.39
CA GLU A 364 5.41 -3.18 33.11
C GLU A 364 4.72 -3.88 34.30
N CYS A 365 4.24 -5.11 34.12
CA CYS A 365 3.68 -5.93 35.20
C CYS A 365 4.68 -6.09 36.36
N ALA A 366 5.91 -6.51 36.05
CA ALA A 366 6.98 -6.64 37.03
C ALA A 366 7.28 -5.31 37.76
N ALA A 367 7.36 -4.21 37.02
CA ALA A 367 7.59 -2.89 37.60
C ALA A 367 6.46 -2.43 38.54
N ILE A 368 5.21 -2.75 38.22
CA ILE A 368 4.04 -2.45 39.07
C ILE A 368 4.06 -3.31 40.34
N ILE A 369 4.34 -4.61 40.23
CA ILE A 369 4.46 -5.52 41.39
C ILE A 369 5.59 -5.04 42.31
N ASP A 370 6.74 -4.67 41.75
CA ASP A 370 7.88 -4.13 42.51
C ASP A 370 7.53 -2.81 43.20
N ALA A 371 6.81 -1.92 42.52
CA ALA A 371 6.35 -0.65 43.10
C ALA A 371 5.37 -0.87 44.25
N ARG A 372 4.43 -1.81 44.11
CA ARG A 372 3.50 -2.22 45.17
C ARG A 372 4.25 -2.74 46.40
N THR A 373 5.21 -3.66 46.19
CA THR A 373 6.04 -4.21 47.27
C THR A 373 6.86 -3.13 47.98
N ARG A 374 7.48 -2.20 47.23
CA ARG A 374 8.19 -1.06 47.80
C ARG A 374 7.27 -0.16 48.63
N MET A 375 6.06 0.13 48.16
CA MET A 375 5.09 0.96 48.88
C MET A 375 4.72 0.34 50.23
N THR A 376 4.45 -0.97 50.27
CA THR A 376 4.16 -1.69 51.51
C THR A 376 5.34 -1.65 52.49
N LYS A 377 6.58 -1.77 51.99
CA LYS A 377 7.78 -1.67 52.80
C LYS A 377 7.95 -0.26 53.39
N LEU A 378 7.80 0.78 52.57
CA LEU A 378 7.88 2.18 53.01
C LEU A 378 6.84 2.49 54.09
N PHE A 379 5.63 1.96 53.98
CA PHE A 379 4.61 2.11 55.04
C PHE A 379 5.03 1.44 56.36
N GLY A 380 5.63 0.24 56.29
CA GLY A 380 6.18 -0.43 57.48
C GLY A 380 7.31 0.34 58.16
N GLU A 381 8.19 0.95 57.36
CA GLU A 381 9.26 1.85 57.81
C GLU A 381 8.66 3.13 58.43
N HIS A 382 7.65 3.73 57.80
CA HIS A 382 6.96 4.91 58.32
C HIS A 382 6.25 4.65 59.65
N GLN A 383 5.57 3.51 59.81
CA GLN A 383 5.00 3.12 61.11
C GLN A 383 6.06 3.01 62.22
N THR A 384 7.28 2.57 61.87
CA THR A 384 8.40 2.50 62.82
C THR A 384 8.90 3.90 63.19
N GLN A 385 8.92 4.84 62.23
CA GLN A 385 9.25 6.25 62.49
C GLN A 385 8.18 6.91 63.39
N LEU A 386 6.89 6.70 63.12
CA LEU A 386 5.79 7.21 63.95
C LEU A 386 5.86 6.70 65.40
N GLU A 387 6.15 5.41 65.58
CA GLU A 387 6.37 4.81 66.91
C GLU A 387 7.54 5.49 67.65
N SER A 388 8.63 5.81 66.94
CA SER A 388 9.77 6.55 67.50
C SER A 388 9.43 8.00 67.84
N VAL A 389 8.63 8.68 67.02
CA VAL A 389 8.14 10.04 67.29
C VAL A 389 7.26 10.04 68.55
N GLY A 390 6.30 9.12 68.65
CA GLY A 390 5.46 8.99 69.85
C GLY A 390 6.27 8.73 71.11
N ARG A 391 7.32 7.90 71.04
CA ARG A 391 8.26 7.70 72.15
C ARG A 391 8.98 8.98 72.55
N LYS A 392 9.47 9.78 71.59
CA LYS A 392 10.17 11.05 71.88
C LYS A 392 9.23 12.07 72.50
N LEU A 393 8.00 12.21 72.01
CA LEU A 393 7.00 13.15 72.55
C LEU A 393 6.58 12.78 73.97
N LEU A 394 6.32 11.50 74.23
CA LEU A 394 6.02 11.01 75.58
C LEU A 394 7.22 11.15 76.51
N ALA A 395 8.45 10.97 76.03
CA ALA A 395 9.65 11.19 76.83
C ALA A 395 9.79 12.66 77.26
N ILE A 396 9.59 13.61 76.34
CA ILE A 396 9.58 15.06 76.63
C ILE A 396 8.53 15.36 77.69
N TYR A 397 7.29 14.89 77.51
CA TYR A 397 6.22 15.08 78.49
C TYR A 397 6.60 14.54 79.88
N ARG A 398 7.09 13.30 79.93
CA ARG A 398 7.39 12.62 81.20
C ARG A 398 8.60 13.22 81.92
N GLU A 399 9.61 13.70 81.18
CA GLU A 399 10.80 14.34 81.73
C GLU A 399 10.47 15.70 82.36
N GLU A 400 9.74 16.54 81.64
CA GLU A 400 9.30 17.85 82.15
C GLU A 400 8.36 17.71 83.34
N ASN A 401 7.45 16.72 83.31
CA ASN A 401 6.56 16.45 84.44
C ASN A 401 7.35 15.91 85.67
N ARG A 402 8.34 15.04 85.46
CA ARG A 402 9.26 14.60 86.53
C ARG A 402 10.03 15.75 87.16
N ALA A 403 10.45 16.73 86.36
CA ALA A 403 11.21 17.87 86.85
C ALA A 403 10.37 18.81 87.73
N ALA A 404 9.06 18.90 87.46
CA ALA A 404 8.17 19.84 88.14
C ALA A 404 7.39 19.27 89.34
N ARG A 405 7.33 17.94 89.50
CA ARG A 405 6.54 17.27 90.54
C ARG A 405 7.24 17.13 91.89
N THR A 406 6.46 16.98 92.96
CA THR A 406 6.96 16.75 94.32
C THR A 406 6.67 15.34 94.84
N GLU A 407 5.70 14.64 94.24
CA GLU A 407 5.33 13.26 94.58
C GLU A 407 6.04 12.21 93.70
N GLU A 408 5.95 10.93 94.09
CA GLU A 408 6.51 9.82 93.30
C GLU A 408 5.87 9.72 91.90
N GLU A 409 6.68 9.37 90.90
CA GLU A 409 6.19 9.22 89.53
C GLU A 409 5.23 8.03 89.35
N PRO A 410 4.26 8.13 88.43
CA PRO A 410 3.43 6.98 88.06
C PRO A 410 4.28 5.84 87.49
N LYS A 411 4.01 4.59 87.91
CA LYS A 411 4.77 3.41 87.46
C LYS A 411 4.77 3.22 85.93
N HIS A 412 3.72 3.65 85.25
CA HIS A 412 3.59 3.52 83.78
C HIS A 412 4.54 4.46 83.02
N PHE A 413 5.16 5.46 83.66
CA PHE A 413 6.15 6.33 83.01
C PHE A 413 7.38 5.56 82.51
N LYS A 414 7.69 4.42 83.16
CA LYS A 414 8.77 3.51 82.77
C LYS A 414 8.38 2.57 81.62
N ALA A 415 7.09 2.48 81.27
CA ALA A 415 6.63 1.66 80.17
C ALA A 415 6.96 2.34 78.82
N GLN A 416 7.54 1.56 77.90
CA GLN A 416 7.84 2.03 76.56
C GLN A 416 6.57 2.05 75.70
N TYR A 417 6.31 3.16 75.02
CA TYR A 417 5.21 3.24 74.07
C TYR A 417 5.43 2.28 72.89
N LYS A 418 4.35 1.59 72.53
CA LYS A 418 4.27 0.72 71.36
C LYS A 418 2.98 1.06 70.63
N MET A 419 3.13 1.61 69.43
CA MET A 419 1.99 1.97 68.57
C MET A 419 1.30 0.71 68.06
N GLU A 420 -0.03 0.70 68.02
CA GLU A 420 -0.77 -0.34 67.31
C GLU A 420 -0.51 -0.21 65.81
N ARG A 421 0.00 -1.27 65.17
CA ARG A 421 0.36 -1.26 63.76
C ARG A 421 -0.80 -1.72 62.89
N ARG A 422 -1.06 -1.01 61.79
CA ARG A 422 -2.00 -1.44 60.75
C ARG A 422 -1.35 -2.53 59.91
N LYS A 423 -2.06 -3.65 59.74
CA LYS A 423 -1.63 -4.76 58.86
C LYS A 423 -2.11 -4.47 57.45
N VAL A 424 -1.21 -4.63 56.48
CA VAL A 424 -1.52 -4.50 55.07
C VAL A 424 -1.99 -5.86 54.56
N ILE A 425 -3.19 -5.90 53.97
CA ILE A 425 -3.72 -7.09 53.31
C ILE A 425 -3.73 -6.77 51.82
N ILE A 426 -2.98 -7.54 51.03
CA ILE A 426 -2.96 -7.43 49.57
C ILE A 426 -3.60 -8.69 49.05
N ASP A 427 -4.67 -8.54 48.26
CA ASP A 427 -5.20 -9.63 47.49
C ASP A 427 -4.31 -9.82 46.24
N THR A 428 -3.66 -10.99 46.17
CA THR A 428 -2.79 -11.38 45.04
C THR A 428 -3.38 -12.55 44.26
N SER A 429 -4.66 -12.90 44.49
CA SER A 429 -5.28 -14.06 43.84
C SER A 429 -5.36 -13.94 42.32
N ASP A 430 -5.58 -12.72 41.83
CA ASP A 430 -5.62 -12.40 40.39
C ASP A 430 -4.25 -12.01 39.80
N ASP A 431 -3.19 -11.98 40.63
CA ASP A 431 -1.87 -11.60 40.15
C ASP A 431 -1.22 -12.73 39.37
N TRP A 432 -0.68 -12.40 38.20
CA TRP A 432 0.17 -13.31 37.47
C TRP A 432 1.51 -13.52 38.21
N SER A 433 1.84 -14.79 38.46
CA SER A 433 3.21 -15.21 38.78
C SER A 433 4.14 -14.87 37.61
N ASP A 434 5.33 -14.31 37.87
CA ASP A 434 6.31 -14.01 36.80
C ASP A 434 6.68 -15.28 36.01
N LYS A 435 6.73 -16.43 36.68
CA LYS A 435 6.98 -17.72 36.03
C LYS A 435 5.84 -18.08 35.07
N ASP A 436 4.61 -18.05 35.54
CA ASP A 436 3.44 -18.48 34.76
C ASP A 436 3.20 -17.53 33.58
N LEU A 437 3.38 -16.22 33.80
CA LEU A 437 3.30 -15.22 32.74
C LEU A 437 4.42 -15.40 31.70
N SER A 438 5.65 -15.69 32.15
CA SER A 438 6.78 -15.95 31.25
C SER A 438 6.54 -17.19 30.40
N GLU A 439 6.05 -18.28 31.00
CA GLU A 439 5.73 -19.52 30.27
C GLU A 439 4.62 -19.26 29.25
N ARG A 440 3.56 -18.54 29.62
CA ARG A 440 2.44 -18.26 28.72
C ARG A 440 2.81 -17.33 27.57
N ILE A 441 3.65 -16.32 27.81
CA ILE A 441 4.21 -15.47 26.75
C ILE A 441 5.10 -16.29 25.82
N GLN A 442 5.94 -17.19 26.32
CA GLN A 442 6.77 -18.05 25.48
C GLN A 442 5.93 -18.96 24.58
N THR A 443 4.86 -19.56 25.11
CA THR A 443 3.92 -20.35 24.32
C THR A 443 3.28 -19.51 23.22
N ALA A 444 2.73 -18.33 23.56
CA ALA A 444 2.14 -17.43 22.58
C ALA A 444 3.14 -17.00 21.49
N GLN A 445 4.38 -16.67 21.86
CA GLN A 445 5.45 -16.33 20.93
C GLN A 445 5.79 -17.50 19.99
N ALA A 446 5.84 -18.72 20.52
CA ALA A 446 6.11 -19.91 19.72
C ALA A 446 4.98 -20.18 18.71
N GLU A 447 3.72 -20.01 19.11
CA GLU A 447 2.56 -20.16 18.24
C GLU A 447 2.54 -19.10 17.12
N LEU A 448 2.73 -17.83 17.48
CA LEU A 448 2.83 -16.72 16.54
C LEU A 448 3.98 -16.93 15.53
N SER A 449 5.15 -17.37 16.02
CA SER A 449 6.30 -17.69 15.16
C SER A 449 6.03 -18.89 14.23
N ALA A 450 5.29 -19.89 14.70
CA ALA A 450 4.87 -21.01 13.88
C ALA A 450 3.88 -20.58 12.80
N GLN A 451 2.97 -19.67 13.12
CA GLN A 451 2.04 -19.09 12.16
C GLN A 451 2.76 -18.30 11.07
N MET A 452 3.72 -17.45 11.44
CA MET A 452 4.57 -16.70 10.50
C MET A 452 5.25 -17.62 9.48
N LYS A 453 5.76 -18.78 9.95
CA LYS A 453 6.33 -19.82 9.07
C LYS A 453 5.29 -20.48 8.17
N ARG A 454 4.07 -20.73 8.67
CA ARG A 454 2.98 -21.30 7.86
C ARG A 454 2.56 -20.37 6.74
N ILE A 455 2.43 -19.06 6.99
CA ILE A 455 2.09 -18.08 5.96
C ILE A 455 3.24 -17.91 4.97
N SER A 456 4.49 -17.87 5.45
CA SER A 456 5.66 -17.82 4.56
C SER A 456 5.73 -19.04 3.62
N LYS A 457 5.46 -20.24 4.15
CA LYS A 457 5.36 -21.46 3.34
C LYS A 457 4.18 -21.40 2.37
N ALA A 458 3.00 -20.97 2.83
CA ALA A 458 1.83 -20.83 1.95
C ALA A 458 2.08 -19.83 0.82
N PHE A 459 2.86 -18.77 1.06
CA PHE A 459 3.33 -17.85 0.03
C PHE A 459 4.24 -18.54 -0.99
N GLU A 460 5.26 -19.28 -0.54
CA GLU A 460 6.15 -20.02 -1.43
C GLU A 460 5.40 -21.05 -2.28
N ASP A 461 4.47 -21.79 -1.67
CA ASP A 461 3.60 -22.75 -2.34
C ASP A 461 2.69 -22.04 -3.37
N ALA A 462 2.16 -20.86 -3.04
CA ALA A 462 1.33 -20.06 -3.93
C ALA A 462 2.10 -19.54 -5.15
N VAL A 463 3.30 -18.98 -4.94
CA VAL A 463 4.17 -18.51 -6.03
C VAL A 463 4.54 -19.67 -6.95
N SER A 464 4.89 -20.82 -6.37
CA SER A 464 5.18 -22.03 -7.14
C SER A 464 3.97 -22.49 -7.96
N ALA A 465 2.78 -22.52 -7.36
CA ALA A 465 1.54 -22.87 -8.06
C ALA A 465 1.20 -21.89 -9.19
N TYR A 466 1.51 -20.59 -9.04
CA TYR A 466 1.32 -19.60 -10.10
C TYR A 466 2.28 -19.85 -11.27
N HIS A 467 3.51 -20.29 -11.00
CA HIS A 467 4.44 -20.72 -12.04
C HIS A 467 4.06 -22.06 -12.68
N GLU A 468 3.45 -22.99 -11.95
CA GLU A 468 2.96 -24.26 -12.52
C GLU A 468 1.90 -24.05 -13.61
N LEU A 469 1.14 -22.95 -13.57
CA LEU A 469 0.22 -22.58 -14.65
C LEU A 469 0.93 -22.38 -16.00
N ASP A 470 2.22 -22.00 -15.98
CA ASP A 470 3.05 -21.89 -17.18
C ASP A 470 3.37 -23.28 -17.76
N HIS A 471 3.53 -24.28 -16.89
CA HIS A 471 3.89 -25.65 -17.27
C HIS A 471 2.68 -26.49 -17.73
N ILE A 472 1.49 -26.28 -17.15
CA ILE A 472 0.27 -27.01 -17.52
C ILE A 472 -0.11 -26.75 -18.99
N TYR A 473 0.22 -25.57 -19.51
CA TYR A 473 -0.04 -25.19 -20.89
C TYR A 473 1.25 -24.67 -21.52
N SER A 474 2.15 -25.56 -21.96
CA SER A 474 3.36 -25.14 -22.67
C SER A 474 3.01 -24.24 -23.86
N GLU A 475 3.56 -23.03 -23.89
CA GLU A 475 3.45 -22.17 -25.06
C GLU A 475 4.17 -22.80 -26.24
N THR A 476 3.55 -22.72 -27.42
CA THR A 476 4.27 -23.01 -28.65
C THR A 476 5.39 -21.97 -28.77
N ILE A 477 6.64 -22.37 -29.03
CA ILE A 477 7.78 -21.44 -29.13
C ILE A 477 7.54 -20.50 -30.33
N ASN A 478 6.86 -19.39 -30.05
CA ASN A 478 6.39 -18.45 -31.06
C ASN A 478 7.39 -17.31 -31.25
N GLY A 479 8.67 -17.69 -31.40
CA GLY A 479 9.78 -16.79 -31.70
C GLY A 479 10.00 -15.73 -30.61
N SER A 480 10.93 -15.99 -29.69
CA SER A 480 11.58 -14.89 -28.97
C SER A 480 12.23 -13.96 -29.99
N PRO A 481 12.12 -12.63 -29.84
CA PRO A 481 13.01 -11.72 -30.55
C PRO A 481 14.44 -12.10 -30.16
N ALA A 482 15.24 -12.50 -31.16
CA ALA A 482 16.68 -12.61 -31.01
C ALA A 482 17.31 -11.21 -30.91
#